data_AF-A0A7U0N6B1-F1
#
_entry.id   AF-A0A7U0N6B1-F1
#
_cell.length_a   1.000
_cell.length_b   1.000
_cell.length_c   1.000
_cell.angle_alpha   90.00
_cell.angle_beta   90.00
_cell.angle_gamma   90.00
#
_symmetry.space_group_name_H-M   'P 1'
#
loop_
_entity.id
_entity.type
_entity.pdbx_description
1 polymer ?
#
loop_
_entity_poly.entity_id
_entity_poly.type
_entity_poly.pdbx_seq_one_letter_code
_entity_poly.pdbx_strand_id
1 'polypeptide(L)'
;MAKYKNVGFKEFSRYISSLENGNNPCTMCGASSWRLSTSFETEIGGKSKILSHAIPFSTVVKSPNNNPGELMLNNARPVLLRECANCGQTWFFSHEIVLQKLNEESEGEDSPDAEQ
;
A
#
# COMPACT_ATOMS: atom_id res chain seq x y z
N MET A 1 -8.83 -19.82 1.22
CA MET A 1 -9.77 -18.66 1.05
C MET A 1 -9.62 -18.02 -0.35
N ALA A 2 -10.54 -17.12 -0.78
CA ALA A 2 -10.44 -16.46 -2.10
C ALA A 2 -9.35 -15.37 -2.11
N LYS A 3 -8.50 -15.33 -3.15
CA LYS A 3 -7.43 -14.34 -3.30
C LYS A 3 -7.98 -12.91 -3.33
N TYR A 4 -7.37 -12.02 -2.55
CA TYR A 4 -7.67 -10.60 -2.57
C TYR A 4 -7.28 -10.01 -3.93
N LYS A 5 -8.19 -9.22 -4.51
CA LYS A 5 -7.94 -8.43 -5.73
C LYS A 5 -7.49 -7.00 -5.45
N ASN A 6 -7.68 -6.53 -4.21
CA ASN A 6 -7.35 -5.19 -3.75
C ASN A 6 -7.15 -5.23 -2.22
N VAL A 7 -6.45 -4.23 -1.67
CA VAL A 7 -6.24 -4.09 -0.23
C VAL A 7 -7.17 -3.00 0.30
N GLY A 8 -8.21 -3.42 1.03
CA GLY A 8 -9.12 -2.52 1.74
C GLY A 8 -8.59 -2.14 3.12
N PHE A 9 -9.35 -1.30 3.82
CA PHE A 9 -8.95 -0.81 5.15
C PHE A 9 -8.73 -1.94 6.15
N LYS A 10 -9.60 -2.96 6.16
CA LYS A 10 -9.52 -4.08 7.12
C LYS A 10 -8.27 -4.91 6.89
N GLU A 11 -8.00 -5.25 5.64
CA GLU A 11 -6.86 -6.05 5.23
C GLU A 11 -5.56 -5.29 5.52
N PHE A 12 -5.51 -4.00 5.20
CA PHE A 12 -4.35 -3.18 5.47
C PHE A 12 -4.11 -2.97 6.97
N SER A 13 -5.17 -2.76 7.76
CA SER A 13 -5.05 -2.68 9.22
C SER A 13 -4.46 -3.96 9.80
N ARG A 14 -4.91 -5.13 9.33
CA ARG A 14 -4.36 -6.43 9.77
C ARG A 14 -2.88 -6.55 9.40
N TYR A 15 -2.53 -6.23 8.17
CA TYR A 15 -1.13 -6.23 7.71
C TYR A 15 -0.26 -5.31 8.56
N ILE A 16 -0.70 -4.08 8.85
CA ILE A 16 0.08 -3.18 9.71
C ILE A 16 0.25 -3.78 11.10
N SER A 17 -0.81 -4.35 11.69
CA SER A 17 -0.74 -4.97 13.01
C SER A 17 0.14 -6.21 13.08
N SER A 18 0.38 -6.92 11.96
CA SER A 18 1.29 -8.07 11.92
C SER A 18 2.78 -7.67 11.84
N LEU A 19 3.09 -6.42 11.47
CA LEU A 19 4.45 -5.93 11.49
C LEU A 19 4.96 -5.78 12.93
N GLU A 20 6.21 -6.14 13.18
CA GLU A 20 6.85 -5.98 14.51
C GLU A 20 6.72 -4.56 15.08
N ASN A 21 6.66 -3.55 14.20
CA ASN A 21 6.52 -2.14 14.57
C ASN A 21 5.11 -1.57 14.34
N GLY A 22 4.11 -2.44 14.09
CA GLY A 22 2.75 -2.08 13.69
C GLY A 22 2.02 -1.15 14.66
N ASN A 23 2.30 -1.32 15.95
CA ASN A 23 1.69 -0.55 17.05
C ASN A 23 2.68 0.40 17.73
N ASN A 24 3.90 0.55 17.19
CA ASN A 24 4.88 1.40 17.81
C ASN A 24 4.47 2.87 17.72
N PRO A 25 4.82 3.68 18.75
CA PRO A 25 4.66 5.12 18.69
C PRO A 25 5.39 5.71 17.49
N CYS A 26 4.89 6.85 17.00
CA CYS A 26 5.54 7.61 15.94
C CYS A 26 6.97 7.98 16.35
N THR A 27 7.95 7.65 15.50
CA THR A 27 9.36 7.90 15.81
C THR A 27 9.72 9.38 15.82
N MET A 28 8.89 10.23 15.20
CA MET A 28 9.11 11.68 15.14
C MET A 28 8.55 12.43 16.35
N CYS A 29 7.39 12.02 16.88
CA CYS A 29 6.70 12.77 17.95
C CYS A 29 6.21 11.92 19.14
N GLY A 30 6.43 10.61 19.12
CA GLY A 30 6.02 9.70 20.21
C GLY A 30 4.52 9.42 20.31
N ALA A 31 3.69 9.96 19.40
CA ALA A 31 2.25 9.71 19.43
C ALA A 31 1.87 8.33 18.89
N SER A 32 0.89 7.67 19.50
CA SER A 32 0.41 6.33 19.08
C SER A 32 -0.80 6.37 18.13
N SER A 33 -1.21 7.55 17.68
CA SER A 33 -2.36 7.71 16.78
C SER A 33 -1.93 7.72 15.32
N TRP A 34 -2.53 6.82 14.54
CA TRP A 34 -2.22 6.60 13.13
C TRP A 34 -3.48 6.65 12.28
N ARG A 35 -3.37 7.25 11.10
CA ARG A 35 -4.37 7.20 10.02
C ARG A 35 -3.89 6.22 8.97
N LEU A 36 -4.79 5.36 8.50
CA LEU A 36 -4.52 4.45 7.39
C LEU A 36 -5.30 4.92 6.18
N SER A 37 -4.64 4.91 5.02
CA SER A 37 -5.26 5.23 3.74
C SER A 37 -5.05 4.08 2.78
N THR A 38 -6.16 3.61 2.20
CA THR A 38 -6.19 2.49 1.26
C THR A 38 -6.90 2.90 -0.02
N SER A 39 -6.96 1.95 -0.96
CA SER A 39 -7.88 2.08 -2.07
C SER A 39 -9.33 2.01 -1.58
N PHE A 40 -10.24 2.71 -2.26
CA PHE A 40 -11.66 2.71 -1.93
C PHE A 40 -12.51 2.63 -3.21
N GLU A 41 -13.68 2.02 -3.09
CA GLU A 41 -14.64 1.92 -4.18
C GLU A 41 -15.50 3.19 -4.24
N THR A 42 -15.76 3.68 -5.45
CA THR A 42 -16.60 4.85 -5.70
C THR A 42 -17.27 4.72 -7.06
N GLU A 43 -18.31 5.50 -7.31
CA GLU A 43 -18.99 5.54 -8.60
C GLU A 43 -18.56 6.76 -9.42
N ILE A 44 -18.06 6.50 -10.63
CA ILE A 44 -17.69 7.54 -11.59
C ILE A 44 -18.46 7.29 -12.88
N GLY A 45 -19.38 8.19 -13.22
CA GLY A 45 -20.20 8.07 -14.42
C GLY A 45 -21.09 6.82 -14.44
N GLY A 46 -21.65 6.44 -13.28
CA GLY A 46 -22.54 5.29 -13.12
C GLY A 46 -21.84 3.92 -13.19
N LYS A 47 -20.51 3.90 -13.11
CA LYS A 47 -19.72 2.67 -13.02
C LYS A 47 -18.94 2.65 -11.72
N SER A 48 -18.99 1.53 -11.00
CA SER A 48 -18.09 1.29 -9.88
C SER A 48 -16.63 1.28 -10.35
N LYS A 49 -15.79 1.98 -9.61
CA LYS A 49 -14.34 2.13 -9.82
C LYS A 49 -13.63 2.05 -8.48
N ILE A 50 -12.42 1.48 -8.50
CA ILE A 50 -11.52 1.50 -7.36
C ILE A 50 -10.54 2.66 -7.57
N LEU A 51 -10.52 3.60 -6.65
CA LEU A 51 -9.52 4.66 -6.60
C LEU A 51 -8.40 4.28 -5.63
N SER A 52 -7.16 4.56 -6.03
CA SER A 52 -5.96 4.28 -5.26
C SER A 52 -5.09 5.53 -5.19
N HIS A 53 -4.41 5.72 -4.06
CA HIS A 53 -3.31 6.67 -3.99
C HIS A 53 -2.17 6.16 -4.88
N ALA A 54 -1.50 7.06 -5.58
CA ALA A 54 -0.36 6.68 -6.42
C ALA A 54 0.74 7.72 -6.32
N ILE A 55 1.99 7.25 -6.29
CA ILE A 55 3.15 8.13 -6.41
C ILE A 55 3.55 8.15 -7.88
N PRO A 56 3.57 9.31 -8.54
CA PRO A 56 4.08 9.42 -9.91
C PRO A 56 5.61 9.22 -9.89
N PHE A 57 6.12 8.47 -10.86
CA PHE A 57 7.56 8.32 -11.09
C PHE A 57 7.90 8.59 -12.54
N SER A 58 9.06 9.20 -12.78
CA SER A 58 9.63 9.41 -14.10
C SER A 58 11.03 8.82 -14.14
N THR A 59 11.39 8.14 -15.24
CA THR A 59 12.75 7.69 -15.46
C THR A 59 13.54 8.86 -16.03
N VAL A 60 14.51 9.38 -15.26
CA VAL A 60 15.41 10.43 -15.77
C VAL A 60 16.48 9.76 -16.64
N VAL A 61 16.26 9.71 -17.95
CA VAL A 61 17.30 9.32 -18.91
C VAL A 61 18.12 10.58 -19.23
N LYS A 62 19.40 10.59 -18.88
CA LYS A 62 20.34 11.62 -19.36
C LYS A 62 20.48 11.46 -20.87
N SER A 63 19.81 12.33 -21.65
CA SER A 63 20.09 12.45 -23.07
C SER A 63 21.50 13.04 -23.26
N PRO A 64 22.34 12.47 -24.15
CA PRO A 64 23.66 13.03 -24.47
C PRO A 64 23.58 14.43 -25.12
N ASN A 65 22.40 14.82 -25.62
CA ASN A 65 22.13 16.16 -26.11
C ASN A 65 21.23 16.88 -25.08
N ASN A 66 21.76 17.97 -24.51
CA ASN A 66 21.27 18.83 -23.42
C ASN A 66 19.83 19.42 -23.54
N ASN A 67 18.83 18.66 -23.97
CA ASN A 67 17.43 19.04 -23.83
C ASN A 67 16.80 18.23 -22.70
N PRO A 68 16.58 18.83 -21.51
CA PRO A 68 15.77 18.22 -20.47
C PRO A 68 14.30 18.28 -20.91
N GLY A 69 13.88 17.35 -21.76
CA GLY A 69 12.49 17.12 -22.15
C GLY A 69 12.27 15.61 -22.21
N GLU A 70 11.99 14.99 -21.08
CA GLU A 70 10.63 14.61 -20.66
C GLU A 70 9.99 13.56 -21.59
N LEU A 71 10.26 12.29 -21.27
CA LEU A 71 9.23 11.26 -21.38
C LEU A 71 8.76 10.95 -19.96
N MET A 72 7.78 11.71 -19.47
CA MET A 72 6.95 11.25 -18.35
C MET A 72 6.09 10.09 -18.85
N LEU A 73 6.67 8.89 -18.95
CA LEU A 73 5.87 7.68 -18.98
C LEU A 73 5.19 7.59 -17.62
N ASN A 74 3.87 7.79 -17.56
CA ASN A 74 3.08 7.74 -16.34
C ASN A 74 3.09 6.30 -15.78
N ASN A 75 4.15 5.97 -15.05
CA ASN A 75 4.35 4.70 -14.34
C ASN A 75 4.02 4.91 -12.86
N ALA A 76 2.87 5.52 -12.57
CA ALA A 76 2.45 5.75 -11.19
C ALA A 76 2.23 4.41 -10.47
N ARG A 77 2.84 4.23 -9.30
CA ARG A 77 2.68 3.01 -8.51
C ARG A 77 1.61 3.22 -7.45
N PRO A 78 0.58 2.36 -7.36
CA PRO A 78 -0.39 2.40 -6.29
C PRO A 78 0.25 2.15 -4.92
N VAL A 79 -0.14 2.95 -3.94
CA VAL A 79 0.41 2.88 -2.58
C VAL A 79 -0.70 2.87 -1.52
N LEU A 80 -0.37 2.29 -0.38
CA LEU A 80 -1.12 2.40 0.87
C LEU A 80 -0.33 3.31 1.82
N LEU A 81 -1.01 4.03 2.70
CA LEU A 81 -0.38 5.04 3.55
C LEU A 81 -0.68 4.78 5.03
N ARG A 82 0.35 4.91 5.88
CA ARG A 82 0.20 5.04 7.34
C ARG A 82 0.77 6.39 7.75
N GLU A 83 -0.08 7.29 8.21
CA GLU A 83 0.29 8.65 8.60
C GLU A 83 0.11 8.84 10.11
N CYS A 84 1.10 9.44 10.79
CA CYS A 84 0.92 9.85 12.17
C CYS A 84 -0.10 11.00 12.23
N ALA A 85 -1.19 10.80 12.97
CA ALA A 85 -2.28 11.77 13.06
C ALA A 85 -1.87 13.10 13.70
N ASN A 86 -0.75 13.11 14.45
CA ASN A 86 -0.25 14.27 15.18
C ASN A 86 0.75 15.11 14.37
N CYS A 87 1.81 14.50 13.83
CA CYS A 87 2.89 15.23 13.16
C CYS A 87 2.98 15.00 11.64
N GLY A 88 2.09 14.18 11.06
CA GLY A 88 2.06 13.94 9.62
C GLY A 88 3.21 13.10 9.07
N GLN A 89 3.98 12.39 9.93
CA GLN A 89 4.96 11.44 9.43
C GLN A 89 4.24 10.33 8.66
N THR A 90 4.56 10.18 7.37
CA THR A 90 3.88 9.24 6.48
C THR A 90 4.81 8.13 6.03
N TRP A 91 4.35 6.90 6.18
CA TRP A 91 4.96 5.70 5.62
C TRP A 91 4.18 5.24 4.41
N PHE A 92 4.91 4.96 3.33
CA PHE A 92 4.37 4.47 2.07
C PHE A 92 4.59 2.98 1.96
N PHE A 93 3.54 2.26 1.58
CA PHE A 93 3.58 0.83 1.35
C PHE A 93 3.20 0.55 -0.09
N SER A 94 3.97 -0.29 -0.78
CA SER A 94 3.59 -0.77 -2.11
C SER A 94 2.33 -1.61 -2.00
N HIS A 95 1.28 -1.24 -2.73
CA HIS A 95 0.03 -2.00 -2.74
C HIS A 95 0.25 -3.45 -3.20
N GLU A 96 1.02 -3.63 -4.26
CA GLU A 96 1.35 -4.94 -4.85
C GLU A 96 2.01 -5.88 -3.85
N ILE A 97 3.00 -5.39 -3.10
CA ILE A 97 3.72 -6.19 -2.12
C ILE A 97 2.82 -6.57 -0.94
N VAL A 98 2.01 -5.64 -0.46
CA VAL A 98 1.06 -5.91 0.63
C VAL A 98 0.01 -6.93 0.19
N LEU A 99 -0.51 -6.79 -1.03
CA LEU A 99 -1.49 -7.72 -1.60
C LEU A 99 -0.92 -9.13 -1.74
N GLN A 100 0.33 -9.25 -2.22
CA GLN A 100 1.02 -10.53 -2.33
C GLN A 100 1.13 -11.23 -0.98
N LYS A 101 1.66 -10.53 0.04
CA LYS A 101 1.82 -11.08 1.39
C LYS A 101 0.51 -11.54 2.02
N LEU A 102 -0.54 -10.72 1.89
CA LEU A 102 -1.88 -11.08 2.38
C LEU A 102 -2.45 -12.34 1.71
N ASN A 103 -2.13 -12.56 0.43
CA ASN A 103 -2.55 -13.76 -0.30
C ASN A 103 -1.72 -14.99 0.10
N GLU A 104 -0.42 -14.85 0.33
CA GLU A 104 0.45 -15.93 0.83
C GLU A 104 -0.01 -16.42 2.22
N GLU A 105 -0.34 -15.50 3.13
CA GLU A 105 -0.89 -15.83 4.46
C GLU A 105 -2.20 -16.64 4.35
N SER A 106 -3.05 -16.32 3.37
CA SER A 106 -4.34 -17.00 3.17
C SER A 106 -4.26 -18.41 2.58
N GLU A 107 -3.09 -18.79 2.04
CA GLU A 107 -2.81 -20.14 1.53
C GLU A 107 -2.19 -21.05 2.61
N GLY A 108 -1.60 -20.47 3.67
CA GLY A 108 -0.97 -21.21 4.78
C GLY A 108 -1.93 -21.73 5.85
N GLU A 109 -3.20 -21.30 5.86
CA GLU A 109 -4.23 -21.76 6.81
C GLU A 109 -4.90 -23.10 6.41
N ASP A 110 -4.59 -23.65 5.22
CA ASP A 110 -5.18 -24.89 4.69
C ASP A 110 -4.23 -26.13 4.78
N SER A 111 -3.28 -26.16 5.72
CA SER A 111 -2.55 -27.41 6.04
C SER A 111 -3.23 -28.14 7.19
N PRO A 112 -4.06 -29.18 6.93
CA PRO A 112 -4.54 -30.04 7.99
C PRO A 112 -3.38 -30.89 8.50
N ASP A 113 -3.17 -30.80 9.81
CA ASP A 113 -2.64 -31.83 10.69
C ASP A 113 -1.49 -32.70 10.16
N ALA A 114 -0.30 -32.38 10.64
CA ALA A 114 0.70 -33.39 10.95
C ALA A 114 0.12 -34.32 12.03
N GLU A 115 -0.67 -35.31 11.62
CA GLU A 115 -0.98 -36.49 12.42
C GLU A 115 -0.26 -37.72 11.86
N GLN A 116 0.55 -38.31 12.76
CA GLN A 116 1.22 -39.61 12.79
C GLN A 116 2.70 -39.66 12.39
#